data_AF-A0A9P5JSS2-F1
#
_entry.id   AF-A0A9P5JSS2-F1
#
_cell.length_a   1.000
_cell.length_b   1.000
_cell.length_c   1.000
_cell.angle_alpha   90.00
_cell.angle_beta   90.00
_cell.angle_gamma   90.00
#
_symmetry.space_group_name_H-M   'P 1'
#
loop_
_entity.id
_entity.type
_entity.pdbx_description
1 polymer ?
#
loop_
_entity_poly.entity_id
_entity_poly.type
_entity_poly.pdbx_seq_one_letter_code
_entity_poly.pdbx_strand_id
1 'polypeptide(L)'
;MSSLATAVVFHPSLTRSVKLWSTTVGRDKTYRLIQYFSRFIAFHLIARGQTDLAARFNALKSALGSGRKLMRLFKPIEHLQAALKAVASAEAPVEQFTTIGRQLSYFGYLSLDMIVWLNAIKFLRLDADKAKQINKTSQRFWLVGIAFSIINGLAKSGRLGLSIKKLKEGTSEKQVIDEADRKVQIKTLAKARDATRYQLIIDGLDIWFPITGLELASLNDSTLGIFGVVTSVMALRTNWAKTA
;
A
#
# COMPACT_ATOMS: atom_id res chain seq x y z
N MET A 1 13.11 23.26 34.75
CA MET A 1 13.14 23.07 33.28
C MET A 1 12.78 21.65 32.81
N SER A 2 12.48 20.69 33.72
CA SER A 2 12.16 19.31 33.34
C SER A 2 10.69 19.08 32.92
N SER A 3 9.71 19.85 33.42
CA SER A 3 8.29 19.53 33.21
C SER A 3 7.81 19.69 31.75
N LEU A 4 8.25 20.74 31.04
CA LEU A 4 7.88 20.97 29.64
C LEU A 4 8.51 19.92 28.72
N ALA A 5 9.78 19.59 28.96
CA ALA A 5 10.49 18.54 28.21
C ALA A 5 9.80 17.18 28.41
N THR A 6 9.46 16.83 29.64
CA THR A 6 8.70 15.60 29.95
C THR A 6 7.33 15.61 29.27
N ALA A 7 6.59 16.73 29.32
CA ALA A 7 5.27 16.84 28.69
C ALA A 7 5.32 16.68 27.16
N VAL A 8 6.35 17.23 26.50
CA VAL A 8 6.54 17.11 25.05
C VAL A 8 7.01 15.70 24.66
N VAL A 9 8.05 15.18 25.34
CA VAL A 9 8.68 13.89 25.01
C VAL A 9 7.73 12.71 25.26
N PHE A 10 6.96 12.76 26.35
CA PHE A 10 6.02 11.70 26.70
C PHE A 10 4.57 12.00 26.27
N HIS A 11 4.37 12.99 25.39
CA HIS A 11 3.05 13.24 24.83
C HIS A 11 2.50 11.95 24.16
N PRO A 12 1.24 11.54 24.39
CA PRO A 12 0.70 10.29 23.88
C PRO A 12 0.84 10.13 22.36
N SER A 13 0.64 11.21 21.61
CA SER A 13 0.85 11.21 20.16
C SER A 13 2.30 10.95 19.79
N LEU A 14 3.28 11.57 20.46
CA LEU A 14 4.70 11.34 20.14
C LEU A 14 5.11 9.90 20.48
N THR A 15 4.66 9.37 21.62
CA THR A 15 4.89 7.97 22.00
C THR A 15 4.34 7.01 20.94
N ARG A 16 3.16 7.28 20.40
CA ARG A 16 2.57 6.50 19.31
C ARG A 16 3.32 6.66 17.99
N SER A 17 3.91 7.82 17.70
CA SER A 17 4.82 8.02 16.55
C SER A 17 6.06 7.17 16.68
N VAL A 18 6.68 7.18 17.85
CA VAL A 18 7.87 6.37 18.12
C VAL A 18 7.54 4.88 17.97
N LYS A 19 6.41 4.41 18.50
CA LYS A 19 5.93 3.02 18.29
C LYS A 19 5.68 2.70 16.80
N LEU A 20 5.14 3.64 16.03
CA LEU A 20 4.97 3.43 14.59
C LEU A 20 6.34 3.31 13.90
N TRP A 21 7.25 4.23 14.19
CA TRP A 21 8.59 4.30 13.59
C TRP A 21 9.57 3.27 14.11
N SER A 22 9.26 2.53 15.16
CA SER A 22 10.03 1.34 15.55
C SER A 22 9.76 0.15 14.62
N THR A 23 8.70 0.20 13.80
CA THR A 23 8.39 -0.83 12.82
C THR A 23 8.96 -0.49 11.43
N THR A 24 9.40 -1.50 10.69
CA THR A 24 9.84 -1.34 9.29
C THR A 24 8.72 -0.77 8.41
N VAL A 25 7.47 -1.19 8.64
CA VAL A 25 6.31 -0.69 7.90
C VAL A 25 6.07 0.79 8.15
N GLY A 26 6.16 1.25 9.41
CA GLY A 26 5.99 2.65 9.75
C GLY A 26 7.06 3.54 9.10
N ARG A 27 8.32 3.09 9.09
CA ARG A 27 9.41 3.78 8.38
C ARG A 27 9.19 3.79 6.87
N ASP A 28 8.85 2.65 6.24
CA ASP A 28 8.55 2.58 4.80
C ASP A 28 7.45 3.56 4.39
N LYS A 29 6.32 3.62 5.11
CA LYS A 29 5.22 4.52 4.75
C LYS A 29 5.53 5.99 5.02
N THR A 30 6.32 6.29 6.05
CA THR A 30 6.78 7.66 6.31
C THR A 30 7.73 8.12 5.21
N TYR A 31 8.69 7.29 4.82
CA TYR A 31 9.61 7.62 3.73
C TYR A 31 8.89 7.68 2.38
N ARG A 32 7.86 6.85 2.18
CA ARG A 32 6.98 6.93 1.00
C ARG A 32 6.33 8.32 0.91
N LEU A 33 5.77 8.80 2.02
CA LEU A 33 5.13 10.12 2.09
C LEU A 33 6.11 11.23 1.68
N ILE A 34 7.29 11.25 2.31
CA ILE A 34 8.32 12.28 2.03
C ILE A 34 8.82 12.17 0.58
N GLN A 35 9.03 10.95 0.08
CA GLN A 35 9.44 10.71 -1.30
C GLN A 35 8.47 11.30 -2.32
N TYR A 36 7.16 11.00 -2.18
CA TYR A 36 6.15 11.46 -3.13
C TYR A 36 5.82 12.95 -2.97
N PHE A 37 5.89 13.47 -1.75
CA PHE A 37 5.84 14.92 -1.54
C PHE A 37 7.02 15.63 -2.22
N SER A 38 8.22 15.06 -2.12
CA SER A 38 9.40 15.58 -2.82
C SER A 38 9.24 15.55 -4.34
N ARG A 39 8.60 14.50 -4.89
CA ARG A 39 8.25 14.42 -6.32
C ARG A 39 7.33 15.56 -6.75
N PHE A 40 6.28 15.81 -5.97
CA PHE A 40 5.34 16.90 -6.22
C PHE A 40 6.03 18.28 -6.17
N ILE A 41 6.84 18.53 -5.14
CA ILE A 41 7.56 19.81 -5.00
C ILE A 41 8.56 20.01 -6.14
N ALA A 42 9.36 19.00 -6.47
CA ALA A 42 10.33 19.07 -7.57
C ALA A 42 9.68 19.47 -8.90
N PHE A 43 8.50 18.93 -9.21
CA PHE A 43 7.75 19.30 -10.43
C PHE A 43 7.40 20.79 -10.47
N HIS A 44 6.89 21.35 -9.37
CA HIS A 44 6.51 22.77 -9.32
C HIS A 44 7.72 23.70 -9.32
N LEU A 45 8.84 23.29 -8.73
CA LEU A 45 10.08 24.06 -8.75
C LEU A 45 10.67 24.15 -10.16
N ILE A 46 10.62 23.06 -10.93
CA ILE A 46 11.03 23.04 -12.35
C ILE A 46 10.17 24.03 -13.14
N ALA A 47 8.84 24.02 -12.95
CA ALA A 47 7.93 24.94 -13.63
C ALA A 47 8.19 26.43 -13.30
N ARG A 48 8.85 26.72 -12.17
CA ARG A 48 9.24 28.07 -11.74
C ARG A 48 10.69 28.43 -12.09
N GLY A 49 11.40 27.60 -12.84
CA GLY A 49 12.81 27.81 -13.18
C GLY A 49 13.80 27.59 -12.02
N GLN A 50 13.36 27.07 -10.87
CA GLN A 50 14.22 26.81 -9.70
C GLN A 50 14.90 25.44 -9.80
N THR A 51 15.77 25.28 -10.80
CA THR A 51 16.37 23.98 -11.18
C THR A 51 17.27 23.38 -10.10
N ASP A 52 18.07 24.20 -9.40
CA ASP A 52 18.93 23.72 -8.30
C ASP A 52 18.09 23.14 -7.15
N LEU A 53 17.09 23.87 -6.67
CA LEU A 53 16.23 23.41 -5.59
C LEU A 53 15.43 22.17 -6.02
N ALA A 54 14.95 22.13 -7.27
CA ALA A 54 14.30 20.95 -7.83
C ALA A 54 15.23 19.72 -7.84
N ALA A 55 16.52 19.90 -8.16
CA ALA A 55 17.51 18.83 -8.14
C ALA A 55 17.67 18.26 -6.72
N ARG A 56 17.70 19.10 -5.68
CA ARG A 56 17.75 18.66 -4.27
C ARG A 56 16.54 17.81 -3.88
N PHE A 57 15.33 18.23 -4.25
CA PHE A 57 14.12 17.44 -4.01
C PHE A 57 14.08 16.14 -4.82
N ASN A 58 14.58 16.15 -6.06
CA ASN A 58 14.74 14.93 -6.85
C ASN A 58 15.76 13.96 -6.24
N ALA A 59 16.87 14.48 -5.68
CA ALA A 59 17.84 13.66 -4.96
C ALA A 59 17.22 13.01 -3.72
N LEU A 60 16.45 13.78 -2.92
CA LEU A 60 15.73 13.25 -1.76
C LEU A 60 14.71 12.17 -2.17
N LYS A 61 13.92 12.42 -3.23
CA LYS A 61 13.00 11.44 -3.83
C LYS A 61 13.73 10.14 -4.18
N SER A 62 14.87 10.24 -4.86
CA SER A 62 15.65 9.08 -5.31
C SER A 62 16.26 8.31 -4.14
N ALA A 63 16.84 9.01 -3.16
CA ALA A 63 17.44 8.42 -1.98
C ALA A 63 16.41 7.64 -1.15
N LEU A 64 15.25 8.25 -0.86
CA LEU A 64 14.17 7.59 -0.13
C LEU A 64 13.56 6.44 -0.94
N GLY A 65 13.42 6.60 -2.25
CA GLY A 65 12.97 5.54 -3.15
C GLY A 65 13.88 4.30 -3.07
N SER A 66 15.20 4.50 -3.11
CA SER A 66 16.19 3.43 -2.95
C SER A 66 16.14 2.80 -1.56
N GLY A 67 16.13 3.60 -0.49
CA GLY A 67 16.06 3.10 0.89
C GLY A 67 14.79 2.29 1.18
N ARG A 68 13.67 2.61 0.52
CA ARG A 68 12.45 1.82 0.62
C ARG A 68 12.55 0.47 -0.09
N LYS A 69 13.29 0.37 -1.20
CA LYS A 69 13.56 -0.93 -1.83
C LYS A 69 14.34 -1.84 -0.87
N LEU A 70 15.35 -1.29 -0.18
CA LEU A 70 16.10 -1.99 0.85
C LEU A 70 15.19 -2.53 1.97
N MET A 71 14.26 -1.72 2.48
CA MET A 71 13.30 -2.17 3.52
C MET A 71 12.30 -3.24 3.04
N ARG A 72 12.21 -3.50 1.73
CA ARG A 72 11.34 -4.53 1.14
C ARG A 72 12.09 -5.80 0.75
N LEU A 73 13.41 -5.89 1.00
CA LEU A 73 14.14 -7.15 0.85
C LEU A 73 13.47 -8.25 1.67
N PHE A 74 13.48 -9.47 1.15
CA PHE A 74 12.84 -10.66 1.75
C PHE A 74 11.31 -10.63 1.91
N LYS A 75 10.66 -9.48 1.69
CA LYS A 75 9.20 -9.38 1.61
C LYS A 75 8.52 -10.33 0.61
N PRO A 76 9.14 -10.75 -0.52
CA PRO A 76 8.56 -11.80 -1.37
C PRO A 76 8.19 -13.08 -0.60
N ILE A 77 8.93 -13.45 0.45
CA ILE A 77 8.66 -14.65 1.26
C ILE A 77 7.32 -14.52 2.00
N GLU A 78 7.02 -13.33 2.54
CA GLU A 78 5.71 -13.05 3.17
C GLU A 78 4.56 -13.24 2.17
N HIS A 79 4.79 -12.86 0.90
CA HIS A 79 3.79 -13.03 -0.16
C HIS A 79 3.59 -14.51 -0.53
N LEU A 80 4.64 -15.34 -0.56
CA LEU A 80 4.49 -16.79 -0.74
C LEU A 80 3.71 -17.43 0.42
N GLN A 81 4.04 -17.07 1.66
CA GLN A 81 3.29 -17.54 2.83
C GLN A 81 1.82 -17.11 2.77
N ALA A 82 1.55 -15.87 2.37
CA ALA A 82 0.19 -15.36 2.23
C ALA A 82 -0.58 -16.05 1.09
N ALA A 83 0.08 -16.41 0.00
CA ALA A 83 -0.51 -17.19 -1.09
C ALA A 83 -0.94 -18.58 -0.60
N LEU A 84 -0.06 -19.29 0.10
CA LEU A 84 -0.36 -20.61 0.67
C LEU A 84 -1.49 -20.55 1.71
N LYS A 85 -1.51 -19.52 2.56
CA LYS A 85 -2.61 -19.28 3.50
C LYS A 85 -3.94 -19.04 2.77
N ALA A 86 -3.93 -18.35 1.64
CA ALA A 86 -5.13 -18.13 0.84
C ALA A 86 -5.64 -19.44 0.21
N VAL A 87 -4.74 -20.32 -0.26
CA VAL A 87 -5.11 -21.66 -0.74
C VAL A 87 -5.83 -22.48 0.34
N ALA A 88 -5.39 -22.37 1.60
CA ALA A 88 -6.02 -23.05 2.72
C ALA A 88 -7.24 -22.30 3.31
N SER A 89 -7.60 -21.13 2.79
CA SER A 89 -8.68 -20.30 3.35
C SER A 89 -10.06 -20.74 2.87
N ALA A 90 -11.07 -20.62 3.74
CA ALA A 90 -12.48 -20.83 3.40
C ALA A 90 -13.15 -19.57 2.81
N GLU A 91 -12.40 -18.77 2.04
CA GLU A 91 -12.96 -17.59 1.35
C GLU A 91 -13.84 -18.00 0.15
N ALA A 92 -14.68 -17.08 -0.32
CA ALA A 92 -15.43 -17.30 -1.56
C ALA A 92 -14.46 -17.55 -2.74
N PRO A 93 -14.78 -18.42 -3.72
CA PRO A 93 -13.82 -18.84 -4.76
C PRO A 93 -13.13 -17.68 -5.50
N VAL A 94 -13.89 -16.63 -5.85
CA VAL A 94 -13.34 -15.43 -6.51
C VAL A 94 -12.39 -14.67 -5.59
N GLU A 95 -12.73 -14.49 -4.32
CA GLU A 95 -11.86 -13.83 -3.33
C GLU A 95 -10.58 -14.64 -3.12
N GLN A 96 -10.71 -15.96 -2.99
CA GLN A 96 -9.57 -16.85 -2.82
C GLN A 96 -8.61 -16.78 -4.03
N PHE A 97 -9.13 -16.96 -5.25
CA PHE A 97 -8.33 -16.94 -6.48
C PHE A 97 -7.63 -15.59 -6.68
N THR A 98 -8.36 -14.49 -6.50
CA THR A 98 -7.79 -13.14 -6.65
C THR A 98 -6.80 -12.81 -5.54
N THR A 99 -6.99 -13.30 -4.31
CA THR A 99 -6.00 -13.20 -3.24
C THR A 99 -4.72 -13.94 -3.64
N ILE A 100 -4.80 -15.19 -4.09
CA ILE A 100 -3.64 -15.97 -4.53
C ILE A 100 -2.91 -15.26 -5.68
N GLY A 101 -3.65 -14.85 -6.71
CA GLY A 101 -3.11 -14.14 -7.88
C GLY A 101 -2.39 -12.84 -7.49
N ARG A 102 -2.98 -12.04 -6.59
CA ARG A 102 -2.33 -10.87 -6.02
C ARG A 102 -1.02 -11.24 -5.32
N GLN A 103 -1.03 -12.22 -4.42
CA GLN A 103 0.17 -12.56 -3.65
C GLN A 103 1.31 -13.06 -4.53
N LEU A 104 1.04 -13.94 -5.51
CA LEU A 104 2.05 -14.40 -6.47
C LEU A 104 2.57 -13.27 -7.35
N SER A 105 1.72 -12.33 -7.72
CA SER A 105 2.12 -11.14 -8.48
C SER A 105 3.04 -10.24 -7.66
N TYR A 106 2.74 -10.01 -6.37
CA TYR A 106 3.61 -9.25 -5.48
C TYR A 106 4.93 -9.96 -5.17
N PHE A 107 4.94 -11.30 -5.12
CA PHE A 107 6.17 -12.09 -5.06
C PHE A 107 7.04 -11.80 -6.28
N GLY A 108 6.49 -11.91 -7.50
CA GLY A 108 7.23 -11.62 -8.74
C GLY A 108 7.71 -10.17 -8.81
N TYR A 109 6.83 -9.22 -8.49
CA TYR A 109 7.16 -7.79 -8.46
C TYR A 109 8.35 -7.50 -7.54
N LEU A 110 8.27 -7.89 -6.27
CA LEU A 110 9.27 -7.55 -5.26
C LEU A 110 10.58 -8.34 -5.43
N SER A 111 10.52 -9.55 -5.98
CA SER A 111 11.72 -10.32 -6.33
C SER A 111 12.52 -9.63 -7.43
N LEU A 112 11.83 -9.14 -8.47
CA LEU A 112 12.47 -8.36 -9.53
C LEU A 112 12.88 -6.97 -9.05
N ASP A 113 12.11 -6.33 -8.15
CA ASP A 113 12.47 -5.02 -7.58
C ASP A 113 13.77 -5.08 -6.78
N MET A 114 14.06 -6.21 -6.11
CA MET A 114 15.35 -6.49 -5.50
C MET A 114 16.48 -6.50 -6.53
N ILE A 115 16.30 -7.18 -7.67
CA ILE A 115 17.29 -7.20 -8.76
C ILE A 115 17.51 -5.79 -9.33
N VAL A 116 16.43 -5.02 -9.52
CA VAL A 116 16.51 -3.62 -9.97
C VAL A 116 17.31 -2.78 -8.97
N TRP A 117 17.09 -2.97 -7.67
CA TRP A 117 17.84 -2.25 -6.63
C TRP A 117 19.32 -2.64 -6.61
N LEU A 118 19.65 -3.94 -6.68
CA LEU A 118 21.03 -4.42 -6.77
C LEU A 118 21.76 -3.84 -7.99
N ASN A 119 21.06 -3.69 -9.12
CA ASN A 119 21.62 -3.02 -10.29
C ASN A 119 21.82 -1.52 -10.08
N ALA A 120 20.87 -0.84 -9.42
CA ALA A 120 20.96 0.58 -9.13
C ALA A 120 22.18 0.93 -8.26
N ILE A 121 22.55 0.07 -7.30
CA ILE A 121 23.74 0.23 -6.46
C ILE A 121 25.03 -0.32 -7.08
N LYS A 122 24.99 -0.75 -8.36
CA LYS A 122 26.12 -1.30 -9.12
C LYS A 122 26.69 -2.62 -8.59
N PHE A 123 25.93 -3.33 -7.75
CA PHE A 123 26.27 -4.69 -7.31
C PHE A 123 26.06 -5.69 -8.45
N LEU A 124 24.87 -5.69 -9.06
CA LEU A 124 24.64 -6.33 -10.34
C LEU A 124 24.98 -5.31 -11.44
N ARG A 125 25.87 -5.65 -12.36
CA ARG A 125 26.20 -4.79 -13.51
C ARG A 125 25.49 -5.31 -14.74
N LEU A 126 24.19 -5.08 -14.81
CA LEU A 126 23.38 -5.52 -15.94
C LEU A 126 23.51 -4.52 -17.09
N ASP A 127 23.50 -5.03 -18.32
CA ASP A 127 23.37 -4.21 -19.52
C ASP A 127 22.07 -3.40 -19.48
N ALA A 128 22.08 -2.22 -20.11
CA ALA A 128 20.97 -1.27 -20.04
C ALA A 128 19.64 -1.89 -20.50
N ASP A 129 19.66 -2.66 -21.57
CA ASP A 129 18.45 -3.32 -22.11
C ASP A 129 17.90 -4.37 -21.15
N LYS A 130 18.78 -5.17 -20.55
CA LYS A 130 18.39 -6.19 -19.57
C LYS A 130 17.83 -5.55 -18.30
N ALA A 131 18.46 -4.49 -17.80
CA ALA A 131 17.97 -3.72 -16.66
C ALA A 131 16.58 -3.12 -16.94
N LYS A 132 16.38 -2.55 -18.13
CA LYS A 132 15.09 -2.01 -18.58
C LYS A 132 14.02 -3.10 -18.67
N GLN A 133 14.35 -4.26 -19.24
CA GLN A 133 13.43 -5.39 -19.36
C GLN A 133 13.00 -5.92 -17.99
N ILE A 134 13.94 -6.12 -17.06
CA ILE A 134 13.64 -6.57 -15.70
C ILE A 134 12.74 -5.57 -14.97
N ASN A 135 13.02 -4.27 -15.09
CA ASN A 135 12.16 -3.25 -14.52
C ASN A 135 10.75 -3.27 -15.14
N LYS A 136 10.61 -3.36 -16.47
CA LYS A 136 9.30 -3.49 -17.12
C LYS A 136 8.55 -4.73 -16.66
N THR A 137 9.21 -5.88 -16.55
CA THR A 137 8.57 -7.11 -16.03
C THR A 137 8.15 -6.95 -14.57
N SER A 138 8.96 -6.32 -13.73
CA SER A 138 8.58 -5.97 -12.35
C SER A 138 7.32 -5.10 -12.31
N GLN A 139 7.22 -4.07 -13.16
CA GLN A 139 6.03 -3.23 -13.26
C GLN A 139 4.80 -4.00 -13.75
N ARG A 140 4.94 -4.95 -14.68
CA ARG A 140 3.83 -5.83 -15.13
C ARG A 140 3.28 -6.65 -13.98
N PHE A 141 4.15 -7.30 -13.20
CA PHE A 141 3.72 -8.02 -12.01
C PHE A 141 3.02 -7.11 -11.00
N TRP A 142 3.52 -5.89 -10.80
CA TRP A 142 2.85 -4.94 -9.91
C TRP A 142 1.45 -4.56 -10.40
N LEU A 143 1.31 -4.26 -11.69
CA LEU A 143 0.03 -3.94 -12.33
C LEU A 143 -0.98 -5.09 -12.16
N VAL A 144 -0.57 -6.32 -12.47
CA VAL A 144 -1.41 -7.51 -12.32
C VAL A 144 -1.80 -7.72 -10.85
N GLY A 145 -0.87 -7.51 -9.92
CA GLY A 145 -1.14 -7.60 -8.49
C GLY A 145 -2.19 -6.58 -8.00
N ILE A 146 -2.14 -5.34 -8.49
CA ILE A 146 -3.17 -4.33 -8.20
C ILE A 146 -4.50 -4.69 -8.86
N ALA A 147 -4.49 -5.16 -10.11
CA ALA A 147 -5.72 -5.58 -10.80
C ALA A 147 -6.45 -6.70 -10.03
N PHE A 148 -5.74 -7.73 -9.58
CA PHE A 148 -6.31 -8.76 -8.70
C PHE A 148 -6.86 -8.18 -7.38
N SER A 149 -6.14 -7.21 -6.78
CA SER A 149 -6.58 -6.52 -5.56
C SER A 149 -7.90 -5.76 -5.75
N ILE A 150 -8.06 -5.07 -6.89
CA ILE A 150 -9.29 -4.37 -7.25
C ILE A 150 -10.45 -5.35 -7.46
N ILE A 151 -10.23 -6.41 -8.25
CA ILE A 151 -11.26 -7.43 -8.49
C ILE A 151 -11.70 -8.07 -7.18
N ASN A 152 -10.75 -8.44 -6.31
CA ASN A 152 -11.04 -8.95 -4.97
C ASN A 152 -11.89 -7.96 -4.17
N GLY A 153 -11.47 -6.70 -4.11
CA GLY A 153 -12.15 -5.66 -3.34
C GLY A 153 -13.57 -5.40 -3.82
N LEU A 154 -13.82 -5.44 -5.13
CA LEU A 154 -15.16 -5.30 -5.71
C LEU A 154 -16.05 -6.48 -5.36
N ALA A 155 -15.57 -7.72 -5.58
CA ALA A 155 -16.30 -8.94 -5.25
C ALA A 155 -16.65 -9.01 -3.75
N LYS A 156 -15.65 -8.76 -2.90
CA LYS A 156 -15.80 -8.74 -1.44
C LYS A 156 -16.75 -7.64 -0.98
N SER A 157 -16.69 -6.44 -1.57
CA SER A 157 -17.60 -5.34 -1.24
C SER A 157 -19.07 -5.68 -1.57
N GLY A 158 -19.30 -6.34 -2.71
CA GLY A 158 -20.63 -6.84 -3.10
C GLY A 158 -21.16 -7.88 -2.12
N ARG A 159 -20.36 -8.92 -1.82
CA ARG A 159 -20.72 -9.97 -0.87
C ARG A 159 -21.03 -9.41 0.52
N LEU A 160 -20.15 -8.57 1.07
CA LEU A 160 -20.34 -7.95 2.39
C LEU A 160 -21.60 -7.09 2.42
N GLY A 161 -21.89 -6.35 1.34
CA GLY A 161 -23.12 -5.57 1.21
C GLY A 161 -24.38 -6.44 1.27
N LEU A 162 -24.40 -7.55 0.53
CA LEU A 162 -25.50 -8.50 0.55
C LEU A 162 -25.66 -9.18 1.92
N SER A 163 -24.56 -9.58 2.57
CA SER A 163 -24.61 -10.16 3.92
C SER A 163 -25.17 -9.20 4.96
N ILE A 164 -24.77 -7.92 4.93
CA ILE A 164 -25.32 -6.89 5.82
C ILE A 164 -26.81 -6.69 5.56
N LYS A 165 -27.23 -6.64 4.29
CA LYS A 165 -28.64 -6.49 3.91
C LYS A 165 -29.47 -7.66 4.45
N LYS A 166 -29.03 -8.90 4.23
CA LYS A 166 -29.68 -10.12 4.74
C LYS A 166 -29.81 -10.12 6.27
N LEU A 167 -28.79 -9.70 7.01
CA LEU A 167 -28.85 -9.63 8.48
C LEU A 167 -29.79 -8.53 8.99
N LYS A 168 -30.03 -7.47 8.21
CA LYS A 168 -30.99 -6.41 8.56
C LYS A 168 -32.42 -6.81 8.22
N GLU A 169 -32.63 -7.48 7.08
CA GLU A 169 -33.95 -7.89 6.59
C GLU A 169 -34.43 -9.21 7.20
N GLY A 170 -33.50 -10.05 7.66
CA GLY A 170 -33.78 -11.30 8.39
C GLY A 170 -34.40 -11.04 9.77
N THR A 171 -35.67 -10.66 9.75
CA THR A 171 -36.57 -10.58 10.91
C THR A 171 -37.77 -11.49 10.60
N SER A 172 -37.53 -12.79 10.42
CA SER A 172 -38.59 -13.80 10.33
C SER A 172 -38.31 -14.96 11.27
N GLU A 173 -38.99 -14.90 12.41
CA GLU A 173 -39.66 -15.97 13.17
C GLU A 173 -38.93 -17.25 13.64
N LYS A 174 -37.69 -17.58 13.26
CA LYS A 174 -37.10 -18.86 13.69
C LYS A 174 -35.71 -18.87 14.32
N GLN A 175 -35.13 -17.71 14.62
CA GLN A 175 -33.83 -17.70 15.31
C GLN A 175 -33.83 -16.64 16.40
N VAL A 176 -33.83 -17.10 17.65
CA VAL A 176 -33.31 -16.36 18.81
C VAL A 176 -31.78 -16.24 18.63
N ILE A 177 -31.34 -15.61 17.55
CA ILE A 177 -30.02 -14.97 17.56
C ILE A 177 -30.24 -13.76 18.45
N ASP A 178 -29.51 -13.70 19.56
CA ASP A 178 -29.51 -12.54 20.44
C ASP A 178 -29.37 -11.28 19.57
N GLU A 179 -30.27 -10.31 19.75
CA GLU A 179 -30.23 -9.06 19.00
C GLU A 179 -28.85 -8.39 19.16
N ALA A 180 -28.17 -8.61 20.29
CA ALA A 180 -26.80 -8.21 20.51
C ALA A 180 -25.81 -8.90 19.54
N ASP A 181 -25.88 -10.22 19.37
CA ASP A 181 -25.04 -10.98 18.44
C ASP A 181 -25.23 -10.52 17.00
N ARG A 182 -26.47 -10.28 16.59
CA ARG A 182 -26.78 -9.74 15.25
C ARG A 182 -26.16 -8.37 15.04
N LYS A 183 -26.26 -7.47 16.03
CA LYS A 183 -25.64 -6.14 15.98
C LYS A 183 -24.11 -6.23 15.89
N VAL A 184 -23.49 -7.15 16.64
CA VAL A 184 -22.04 -7.41 16.59
C VAL A 184 -21.61 -7.91 15.21
N GLN A 185 -22.34 -8.85 14.62
CA GLN A 185 -22.07 -9.36 13.27
C GLN A 185 -22.17 -8.26 12.21
N ILE A 186 -23.24 -7.46 12.24
CA ILE A 186 -23.41 -6.32 11.32
C ILE A 186 -22.25 -5.33 11.45
N LYS A 187 -21.86 -4.98 12.68
CA LYS A 187 -20.74 -4.06 12.95
C LYS A 187 -19.42 -4.62 12.40
N THR A 188 -19.20 -5.93 12.55
CA THR A 188 -18.01 -6.62 12.06
C THR A 188 -17.94 -6.60 10.54
N LEU A 189 -19.05 -6.93 9.86
CA LEU A 189 -19.14 -6.88 8.40
C LEU A 189 -19.00 -5.46 7.85
N ALA A 190 -19.59 -4.47 8.52
CA ALA A 190 -19.46 -3.06 8.15
C ALA A 190 -17.99 -2.60 8.24
N LYS A 191 -17.29 -2.94 9.33
CA LYS A 191 -15.86 -2.66 9.47
C LYS A 191 -15.03 -3.34 8.38
N ALA A 192 -15.34 -4.60 8.04
CA ALA A 192 -14.68 -5.30 6.93
C ALA A 192 -14.94 -4.60 5.59
N ARG A 193 -16.15 -4.12 5.34
CA ARG A 193 -16.52 -3.39 4.12
C ARG A 193 -15.79 -2.06 4.01
N ASP A 194 -15.68 -1.33 5.12
CA ASP A 194 -14.95 -0.05 5.16
C ASP A 194 -13.45 -0.27 4.92
N ALA A 195 -12.86 -1.32 5.50
CA ALA A 195 -11.48 -1.70 5.21
C ALA A 195 -11.27 -2.06 3.73
N THR A 196 -12.20 -2.79 3.12
CA THR A 196 -12.15 -3.13 1.69
C THR A 196 -12.25 -1.87 0.81
N ARG A 197 -13.17 -0.96 1.11
CA ARG A 197 -13.29 0.33 0.40
C ARG A 197 -12.03 1.17 0.51
N TYR A 198 -11.43 1.21 1.70
CA TYR A 198 -10.18 1.92 1.93
C TYR A 198 -9.05 1.38 1.04
N GLN A 199 -8.95 0.05 0.92
CA GLN A 199 -7.98 -0.59 0.03
C GLN A 199 -8.28 -0.32 -1.45
N LEU A 200 -9.55 -0.32 -1.88
CA LEU A 200 -9.93 0.01 -3.26
C LEU A 200 -9.51 1.44 -3.65
N ILE A 201 -9.64 2.41 -2.74
CA ILE A 201 -9.17 3.78 -2.98
C ILE A 201 -7.64 3.79 -3.14
N ILE A 202 -6.92 3.08 -2.27
CA ILE A 202 -5.45 2.96 -2.39
C ILE A 202 -5.08 2.33 -3.74
N ASP A 203 -5.71 1.22 -4.11
CA ASP A 203 -5.41 0.49 -5.34
C ASP A 203 -5.76 1.31 -6.59
N GLY A 204 -6.87 2.06 -6.57
CA GLY A 204 -7.27 2.93 -7.68
C GLY A 204 -6.31 4.11 -7.92
N LEU A 205 -5.64 4.58 -6.88
CA LEU A 205 -4.57 5.59 -7.01
C LEU A 205 -3.22 4.94 -7.34
N ASP A 206 -2.90 3.82 -6.69
CA ASP A 206 -1.60 3.14 -6.84
C ASP A 206 -1.45 2.43 -8.20
N ILE A 207 -2.54 2.09 -8.90
CA ILE A 207 -2.50 1.47 -10.24
C ILE A 207 -1.78 2.34 -11.28
N TRP A 208 -1.83 3.66 -11.12
CA TRP A 208 -1.21 4.59 -12.05
C TRP A 208 0.32 4.53 -12.03
N PHE A 209 0.94 4.09 -10.92
CA PHE A 209 2.40 3.96 -10.86
C PHE A 209 2.95 2.93 -11.85
N PRO A 210 2.50 1.66 -11.87
CA PRO A 210 2.95 0.72 -12.89
C PRO A 210 2.40 1.03 -14.28
N ILE A 211 1.22 1.64 -14.44
CA ILE A 211 0.72 2.09 -15.76
C ILE A 211 1.70 3.09 -16.39
N THR A 212 2.10 4.13 -15.65
CA THR A 212 3.09 5.11 -16.13
C THR A 212 4.49 4.51 -16.23
N GLY A 213 4.86 3.61 -15.31
CA GLY A 213 6.14 2.89 -15.37
C GLY A 213 6.27 1.94 -16.57
N LEU A 214 5.15 1.49 -17.13
CA LEU A 214 5.09 0.67 -18.35
C LEU A 214 4.91 1.51 -19.62
N GLU A 215 4.80 2.82 -19.49
CA GLU A 215 4.56 3.74 -20.62
C GLU A 215 3.20 3.47 -21.30
N LEU A 216 2.23 2.90 -20.60
CA LEU A 216 0.88 2.63 -21.13
C LEU A 216 -0.02 3.88 -21.14
N ALA A 217 0.18 4.76 -20.16
CA ALA A 217 -0.41 6.10 -20.09
C ALA A 217 0.49 6.99 -19.21
N SER A 218 0.51 8.28 -19.48
CA SER A 218 1.35 9.24 -18.76
C SER A 218 0.54 10.11 -17.81
N LEU A 219 0.95 10.13 -16.54
CA LEU A 219 0.58 11.17 -15.59
C LEU A 219 1.83 11.99 -15.26
N ASN A 220 1.64 13.29 -15.06
CA ASN A 220 2.74 14.16 -14.65
C ASN A 220 3.20 13.87 -13.20
N ASP A 221 4.40 14.36 -12.87
CA ASP A 221 5.03 14.12 -11.57
C ASP A 221 4.26 14.76 -10.40
N SER A 222 3.50 15.84 -10.65
CA SER A 222 2.62 16.44 -9.64
C SER A 222 1.50 15.48 -9.26
N THR A 223 0.73 14.97 -10.23
CA THR A 223 -0.40 14.06 -9.99
C THR A 223 0.08 12.76 -9.31
N LEU A 224 1.15 12.15 -9.81
CA LEU A 224 1.74 10.96 -9.19
C LEU A 224 2.28 11.24 -7.77
N GLY A 225 2.81 12.44 -7.54
CA GLY A 225 3.20 12.91 -6.22
C GLY A 225 2.01 12.97 -5.26
N ILE A 226 0.90 13.60 -5.66
CA ILE A 226 -0.32 13.70 -4.85
C ILE A 226 -0.89 12.31 -4.55
N PHE A 227 -1.02 11.44 -5.55
CA PHE A 227 -1.52 10.07 -5.34
C PHE A 227 -0.67 9.33 -4.30
N GLY A 228 0.65 9.42 -4.42
CA GLY A 228 1.57 8.80 -3.47
C GLY A 228 1.50 9.40 -2.06
N VAL A 229 1.26 10.71 -1.94
CA VAL A 229 1.02 11.37 -0.64
C VAL A 229 -0.26 10.85 -0.01
N VAL A 230 -1.37 10.86 -0.74
CA VAL A 230 -2.68 10.40 -0.25
C VAL A 230 -2.62 8.95 0.19
N THR A 231 -2.10 8.04 -0.64
CA THR A 231 -2.02 6.61 -0.27
C THR A 231 -1.02 6.34 0.86
N SER A 232 -0.01 7.19 1.04
CA SER A 232 0.91 7.11 2.19
C SER A 232 0.25 7.55 3.49
N VAL A 233 -0.45 8.69 3.50
CA VAL A 233 -1.21 9.16 4.67
C VAL A 233 -2.26 8.12 5.04
N MET A 234 -2.96 7.57 4.05
CA MET A 234 -3.93 6.52 4.28
C MET A 234 -3.29 5.28 4.93
N ALA A 235 -2.16 4.81 4.40
CA ALA A 235 -1.45 3.67 4.98
C ALA A 235 -0.90 3.97 6.38
N LEU A 236 -0.40 5.18 6.63
CA LEU A 236 0.10 5.61 7.95
C LEU A 236 -1.03 5.62 8.97
N ARG A 237 -2.22 6.15 8.63
CA ARG A 237 -3.40 6.12 9.51
C ARG A 237 -3.75 4.70 9.94
N THR A 238 -3.76 3.75 9.00
CA THR A 238 -4.07 2.34 9.29
C THR A 238 -3.05 1.70 10.22
N ASN A 239 -1.76 2.02 10.07
CA ASN A 239 -0.72 1.47 10.94
C ASN A 239 -0.65 2.20 12.29
N TRP A 240 -0.91 3.51 12.31
CA TRP A 240 -1.03 4.29 13.54
C TRP A 240 -2.16 3.79 14.44
N ALA A 241 -3.30 3.40 13.86
CA ALA A 241 -4.40 2.83 14.63
C ALA A 241 -4.00 1.55 15.41
N LYS A 242 -2.95 0.84 14.97
CA LYS A 242 -2.42 -0.36 15.63
C LYS A 242 -1.43 -0.05 16.76
N THR A 243 -1.03 1.22 16.93
CA THR A 243 -0.14 1.66 18.03
C THR A 243 -0.90 2.15 19.26
N ALA A 244 -2.24 2.17 19.17
CA ALA A 244 -3.13 2.44 20.30
C ALA A 244 -3.00 1.34 21.36
#